data_AF-A0A7S3G8H4-F1
#
_entry.id   AF-A0A7S3G8H4-F1
#
_cell.length_a   1.000
_cell.length_b   1.000
_cell.length_c   1.000
_cell.angle_alpha   90.00
_cell.angle_beta   90.00
_cell.angle_gamma   90.00
#
_symmetry.space_group_name_H-M   'P 1'
#
loop_
_entity.id
_entity.type
_entity.pdbx_description
1 polymer ?
#
loop_
_entity_poly.entity_id
_entity_poly.type
_entity_poly.pdbx_seq_one_letter_code
_entity_poly.pdbx_strand_id
1 'polypeptide(L)'
;MQYCHTTITAKNKFRFQPVRLLSAMEDVPLDDMLAFAEKKFEAQNSGKTKLLKAVAEKALSLGLLDQYEEICSSIGEEMNASAVAAVREAHLKTLKGFDNRLEHAKENYGESEIADILCERAEVVVRTGNKGDSIDAISRAWGANVGLSKKLDLLFLALRLGFFLEDRPFIREKLDETKKLLETGADWERRNRLKVYEGLYFCMVRNFSAACDLFLEALSTFSAGEVIPFVKFVEMVILLSMATSERGTLVTKVLRSPEVVASLRDLSGLDVYLRSYYDCHYEGFMNSLCKFWVVRWVVH
;
A
#
# COMPACT_ATOMS: atom_id res chain seq x y z
N MET A 1 -11.58 19.27 58.41
CA MET A 1 -11.21 19.21 56.98
C MET A 1 -10.74 17.79 56.70
N GLN A 2 -11.58 16.76 56.66
CA GLN A 2 -12.61 16.38 55.67
C GLN A 2 -12.07 16.05 54.25
N TYR A 3 -12.15 14.74 53.95
CA TYR A 3 -12.20 14.04 52.65
C TYR A 3 -10.90 13.93 51.82
N CYS A 4 -10.59 12.83 51.11
CA CYS A 4 -11.32 11.59 50.83
C CYS A 4 -10.36 10.49 50.35
N HIS A 5 -10.67 9.25 50.73
CA HIS A 5 -10.24 8.05 50.03
C HIS A 5 -10.65 8.07 48.55
N THR A 6 -9.77 7.66 47.66
CA THR A 6 -10.16 6.84 46.49
C THR A 6 -8.97 6.07 45.95
N THR A 7 -8.91 4.81 46.36
CA THR A 7 -8.49 3.68 45.52
C THR A 7 -9.04 3.87 44.09
N ILE A 8 -8.16 4.11 43.13
CA ILE A 8 -8.49 3.92 41.71
C ILE A 8 -7.65 2.75 41.21
N THR A 9 -8.13 1.56 41.55
CA THR A 9 -7.95 0.35 40.73
C THR A 9 -8.59 0.60 39.36
N ALA A 10 -7.87 1.26 38.45
CA ALA A 10 -8.23 1.28 37.05
C ALA A 10 -7.56 0.09 36.36
N LYS A 11 -8.18 -1.09 36.52
CA LYS A 11 -8.15 -2.13 35.48
C LYS A 11 -8.78 -1.51 34.22
N ASN A 12 -8.03 -0.68 33.50
CA ASN A 12 -8.39 -0.29 32.14
C ASN A 12 -8.07 -1.48 31.24
N LYS A 13 -8.91 -2.51 31.34
CA LYS A 13 -9.24 -3.37 30.20
C LYS A 13 -9.83 -2.43 29.16
N PHE A 14 -8.98 -1.83 28.33
CA PHE A 14 -9.37 -1.33 27.02
C PHE A 14 -9.82 -2.57 26.23
N ARG A 15 -11.08 -2.94 26.43
CA ARG A 15 -11.78 -3.92 25.61
C ARG A 15 -11.83 -3.32 24.21
N PHE A 16 -11.26 -4.02 23.24
CA PHE A 16 -11.55 -3.85 21.82
C PHE A 16 -13.05 -3.55 21.66
N GLN A 17 -13.39 -2.34 21.22
CA GLN A 17 -14.78 -1.97 21.01
C GLN A 17 -15.20 -2.44 19.61
N PRO A 18 -16.12 -3.42 19.50
CA PRO A 18 -16.44 -4.03 18.20
C PRO A 18 -17.37 -3.17 17.33
N VAL A 19 -18.03 -2.15 17.90
CA VAL A 19 -19.18 -1.52 17.24
C VAL A 19 -18.80 -0.39 16.27
N ARG A 20 -17.63 0.25 16.46
CA ARG A 20 -17.21 1.41 15.65
C ARG A 20 -16.44 1.05 14.38
N LEU A 21 -15.97 -0.21 14.29
CA LEU A 21 -15.15 -0.72 13.19
C LEU A 21 -15.99 -1.17 11.98
N LEU A 22 -17.23 -1.60 12.23
CA LEU A 22 -18.11 -2.20 11.22
C LEU A 22 -18.75 -1.18 10.26
N SER A 23 -18.97 0.07 10.71
CA SER A 23 -19.56 1.11 9.83
C SER A 23 -18.54 1.77 8.90
N ALA A 24 -17.25 1.44 9.02
CA ALA A 24 -16.19 1.97 8.18
C ALA A 24 -15.88 1.05 6.98
N MET A 25 -16.52 -0.11 6.87
CA MET A 25 -16.26 -1.07 5.79
C MET A 25 -16.80 -0.62 4.42
N GLU A 26 -17.66 0.42 4.37
CA GLU A 26 -18.29 0.88 3.13
C GLU A 26 -17.45 1.90 2.31
N ASP A 27 -16.46 2.57 2.91
CA ASP A 27 -15.72 3.67 2.25
C ASP A 27 -14.18 3.57 2.37
N VAL A 28 -13.61 2.38 2.55
CA VAL A 28 -12.14 2.24 2.65
C VAL A 28 -11.52 2.00 1.26
N PRO A 29 -10.81 2.99 0.67
CA PRO A 29 -10.07 2.78 -0.57
C PRO A 29 -8.97 1.74 -0.38
N LEU A 30 -8.61 1.07 -1.47
CA LEU A 30 -7.55 0.05 -1.51
C LEU A 30 -6.18 0.58 -1.00
N ASP A 31 -6.02 1.90 -0.90
CA ASP A 31 -4.93 2.65 -0.26
C ASP A 31 -4.58 2.15 1.16
N ASP A 32 -5.54 1.55 1.87
CA ASP A 32 -5.34 1.17 3.27
C ASP A 32 -4.49 -0.08 3.49
N MET A 33 -4.36 -0.98 2.49
CA MET A 33 -3.56 -2.20 2.62
C MET A 33 -2.06 -1.93 2.61
N LEU A 34 -1.60 -1.08 1.69
CA LEU A 34 -0.18 -0.71 1.61
C LEU A 34 0.21 0.22 2.77
N ALA A 35 -0.66 1.17 3.13
CA ALA A 35 -0.48 1.98 4.33
C ALA A 35 -0.48 1.13 5.62
N PHE A 36 -1.22 0.02 5.64
CA PHE A 36 -1.13 -0.96 6.72
C PHE A 36 0.21 -1.70 6.73
N ALA A 37 0.70 -2.15 5.56
CA ALA A 37 2.00 -2.81 5.46
C ALA A 37 3.15 -1.91 5.94
N GLU A 38 3.13 -0.62 5.59
CA GLU A 38 4.09 0.37 6.10
C GLU A 38 4.03 0.47 7.64
N LYS A 39 2.84 0.60 8.21
CA LYS A 39 2.66 0.67 9.68
C LYS A 39 3.05 -0.64 10.38
N LYS A 40 2.80 -1.79 9.75
CA LYS A 40 3.24 -3.11 10.24
C LYS A 40 4.76 -3.14 10.33
N PHE A 41 5.45 -2.70 9.27
CA PHE A 41 6.90 -2.61 9.23
C PHE A 41 7.46 -1.64 10.30
N GLU A 42 6.89 -0.45 10.44
CA GLU A 42 7.27 0.52 11.49
C GLU A 42 7.07 -0.04 12.91
N ALA A 43 5.96 -0.75 13.14
CA ALA A 43 5.65 -1.33 14.45
C ALA A 43 6.59 -2.49 14.79
N GLN A 44 6.99 -3.30 13.81
CA GLN A 44 7.97 -4.38 13.99
C GLN A 44 9.36 -3.82 14.31
N ASN A 45 9.79 -2.75 13.63
CA ASN A 45 11.12 -2.16 13.82
C ASN A 45 11.25 -1.34 15.12
N SER A 46 10.18 -0.69 15.56
CA SER A 46 10.19 0.14 16.78
C SER A 46 10.14 -0.69 18.08
N GLY A 47 9.78 -1.98 18.02
CA GLY A 47 9.67 -2.86 19.19
C GLY A 47 8.62 -2.42 20.23
N LYS A 48 7.82 -1.38 19.95
CA LYS A 48 6.82 -0.82 20.86
C LYS A 48 5.54 -1.64 20.78
N THR A 49 5.25 -2.41 21.81
CA THR A 49 4.04 -3.26 21.93
C THR A 49 2.73 -2.48 21.76
N LYS A 50 2.71 -1.18 22.09
CA LYS A 50 1.54 -0.30 21.90
C LYS A 50 1.23 -0.05 20.42
N LEU A 51 2.25 0.10 19.58
CA LEU A 51 2.08 0.31 18.14
C LEU A 51 1.61 -0.97 17.46
N LEU A 52 2.19 -2.10 17.84
CA LEU A 52 1.77 -3.42 17.33
C LEU A 52 0.30 -3.73 17.64
N LYS A 53 -0.21 -3.34 18.82
CA LYS A 53 -1.64 -3.45 19.16
C LYS A 53 -2.53 -2.55 18.31
N ALA A 54 -2.11 -1.31 18.07
CA ALA A 54 -2.85 -0.39 17.20
C ALA A 54 -2.88 -0.89 15.74
N VAL A 55 -1.79 -1.52 15.27
CA VAL A 55 -1.75 -2.18 13.97
C VAL A 55 -2.68 -3.40 13.96
N ALA A 56 -2.71 -4.22 15.01
CA ALA A 56 -3.63 -5.35 15.11
C ALA A 56 -5.11 -4.91 15.10
N GLU A 57 -5.45 -3.80 15.77
CA GLU A 57 -6.77 -3.16 15.67
C GLU A 57 -7.11 -2.71 14.25
N LYS A 58 -6.14 -2.12 13.54
CA LYS A 58 -6.31 -1.72 12.13
C LYS A 58 -6.43 -2.95 11.21
N ALA A 59 -5.75 -4.06 11.49
CA ALA A 59 -5.91 -5.29 10.72
C ALA A 59 -7.35 -5.82 10.82
N LEU A 60 -7.93 -5.80 12.02
CA LEU A 60 -9.32 -6.17 12.25
C LEU A 60 -10.31 -5.21 11.57
N SER A 61 -10.02 -3.91 11.54
CA SER A 61 -10.85 -2.92 10.84
C SER A 61 -10.89 -3.18 9.33
N LEU A 62 -9.76 -3.60 8.77
CA LEU A 62 -9.58 -3.85 7.34
C LEU A 62 -9.99 -5.26 6.90
N GLY A 63 -10.31 -6.16 7.84
CA GLY A 63 -10.62 -7.55 7.54
C GLY A 63 -9.40 -8.42 7.21
N LEU A 64 -8.18 -7.96 7.51
CA LEU A 64 -6.93 -8.69 7.23
C LEU A 64 -6.67 -9.75 8.30
N LEU A 65 -7.37 -10.87 8.21
CA LEU A 65 -7.35 -11.93 9.23
C LEU A 65 -6.00 -12.64 9.32
N ASP A 66 -5.39 -13.02 8.19
CA ASP A 66 -4.11 -13.73 8.16
C ASP A 66 -3.00 -12.87 8.80
N GLN A 67 -3.00 -11.57 8.50
CA GLN A 67 -2.04 -10.61 9.06
C GLN A 67 -2.28 -10.36 10.56
N TYR A 68 -3.55 -10.37 11.00
CA TYR A 68 -3.89 -10.28 12.42
C TYR A 68 -3.40 -11.51 13.20
N GLU A 69 -3.57 -12.71 12.65
CA GLU A 69 -3.07 -13.96 13.24
C GLU A 69 -1.54 -13.97 13.37
N GLU A 70 -0.83 -13.52 12.33
CA GLU A 70 0.63 -13.35 12.37
C GLU A 70 1.07 -12.34 13.44
N ILE A 71 0.41 -11.17 13.51
CA ILE A 71 0.76 -10.11 14.46
C ILE A 71 0.47 -10.57 15.89
N CYS A 72 -0.68 -11.18 16.16
CA CYS A 72 -1.02 -11.71 17.48
C CYS A 72 -0.01 -12.79 17.93
N SER A 73 0.40 -13.67 17.01
CA SER A 73 1.44 -14.67 17.26
C SER A 73 2.79 -14.02 17.58
N SER A 74 3.14 -12.92 16.91
CA SER A 74 4.38 -12.18 17.17
C SER A 74 4.41 -11.45 18.52
N ILE A 75 3.24 -11.01 19.02
CA ILE A 75 3.10 -10.30 20.30
C ILE A 75 2.94 -11.30 21.47
N GLY A 76 2.52 -12.54 21.20
CA GLY A 76 2.18 -13.53 22.23
C GLY A 76 0.88 -13.21 22.98
N GLU A 77 -0.01 -12.42 22.36
CA GLU A 77 -1.33 -12.11 22.91
C GLU A 77 -2.40 -13.08 22.41
N GLU A 78 -3.33 -13.44 23.31
CA GLU A 78 -4.48 -14.26 22.94
C GLU A 78 -5.36 -13.54 21.93
N MET A 79 -5.61 -14.20 20.82
CA MET A 79 -6.44 -13.73 19.73
C MET A 79 -7.87 -13.45 20.24
N ASN A 80 -8.45 -12.30 19.86
CA ASN A 80 -9.84 -12.02 20.21
C ASN A 80 -10.78 -12.84 19.31
N ALA A 81 -11.07 -14.09 19.73
CA ALA A 81 -11.87 -15.04 18.96
C ALA A 81 -13.24 -14.50 18.55
N SER A 82 -13.87 -13.63 19.36
CA SER A 82 -15.15 -13.02 19.05
C SER A 82 -15.06 -12.03 17.88
N ALA A 83 -13.98 -11.24 17.81
CA ALA A 83 -13.78 -10.27 16.73
C ALA A 83 -13.44 -10.99 15.42
N VAL A 84 -12.59 -12.01 15.47
CA VAL A 84 -12.24 -12.84 14.32
C VAL A 84 -13.46 -13.56 13.75
N ALA A 85 -14.31 -14.14 14.61
CA ALA A 85 -15.54 -14.79 14.17
C ALA A 85 -16.50 -13.81 13.47
N ALA A 86 -16.67 -12.60 14.02
CA ALA A 86 -17.52 -11.57 13.43
C ALA A 86 -17.02 -11.13 12.03
N VAL A 87 -15.71 -10.93 11.87
CA VAL A 87 -15.11 -10.57 10.58
C VAL A 87 -15.23 -11.71 9.57
N ARG A 88 -14.98 -12.95 9.98
CA ARG A 88 -15.18 -14.14 9.12
C ARG A 88 -16.62 -14.29 8.68
N GLU A 89 -17.59 -14.05 9.56
CA GLU A 89 -19.01 -14.09 9.23
C GLU A 89 -19.39 -12.99 8.23
N ALA A 90 -18.86 -11.77 8.42
CA ALA A 90 -19.04 -10.68 7.47
C ALA A 90 -18.47 -11.02 6.09
N HIS A 91 -17.26 -11.61 6.01
CA HIS A 91 -16.66 -12.07 4.76
C HIS A 91 -17.47 -13.18 4.08
N LEU A 92 -17.96 -14.15 4.86
CA LEU A 92 -18.82 -15.20 4.31
C LEU A 92 -20.14 -14.64 3.77
N LYS A 93 -20.69 -13.61 4.42
CA LYS A 93 -21.90 -12.94 3.95
C LYS A 93 -21.67 -12.18 2.65
N THR A 94 -20.55 -11.46 2.50
CA THR A 94 -20.21 -10.77 1.25
C THR A 94 -19.97 -11.76 0.12
N LEU A 95 -19.23 -12.85 0.37
CA LEU A 95 -18.99 -13.91 -0.62
C LEU A 95 -20.29 -14.58 -1.10
N LYS A 96 -21.20 -14.92 -0.18
CA LYS A 96 -22.53 -15.44 -0.53
C LYS A 96 -23.35 -14.44 -1.35
N GLY A 97 -23.23 -13.14 -1.07
CA GLY A 97 -23.85 -12.09 -1.87
C GLY A 97 -23.38 -12.11 -3.33
N PHE A 98 -22.07 -12.32 -3.55
CA PHE A 98 -21.52 -12.50 -4.89
C PHE A 98 -21.96 -13.81 -5.54
N ASP A 99 -22.03 -14.92 -4.80
CA ASP A 99 -22.51 -16.20 -5.33
C ASP A 99 -23.96 -16.08 -5.82
N ASN A 100 -24.85 -15.46 -5.04
CA ASN A 100 -26.24 -15.21 -5.44
C ASN A 100 -26.32 -14.29 -6.67
N ARG A 101 -25.54 -13.20 -6.71
CA ARG A 101 -25.47 -12.32 -7.90
C ARG A 101 -24.99 -13.07 -9.14
N LEU A 102 -24.05 -13.99 -8.98
CA LEU A 102 -23.48 -14.78 -10.06
C LEU A 102 -24.49 -15.82 -10.57
N GLU A 103 -25.27 -16.46 -9.70
CA GLU A 103 -26.39 -17.33 -10.09
C GLU A 103 -27.46 -16.54 -10.84
N HIS A 104 -27.89 -15.39 -10.31
CA HIS A 104 -28.83 -14.50 -11.01
C HIS A 104 -28.31 -14.03 -12.37
N ALA A 105 -27.01 -13.76 -12.49
CA ALA A 105 -26.38 -13.36 -13.74
C ALA A 105 -26.29 -14.48 -14.77
N LYS A 106 -26.12 -15.73 -14.33
CA LYS A 106 -26.16 -16.90 -15.23
C LYS A 106 -27.56 -17.15 -15.79
N GLU A 107 -28.60 -16.86 -15.02
CA GLU A 107 -29.98 -17.10 -15.44
C GLU A 107 -30.57 -15.95 -16.27
N ASN A 108 -30.21 -14.70 -15.96
CA ASN A 108 -30.88 -13.51 -16.51
C ASN A 108 -30.02 -12.67 -17.45
N TYR A 109 -28.69 -12.81 -17.41
CA TYR A 109 -27.77 -11.88 -18.04
C TYR A 109 -26.72 -12.58 -18.93
N GLY A 110 -25.96 -11.79 -19.69
CA GLY A 110 -24.95 -12.29 -20.62
C GLY A 110 -23.57 -12.48 -19.99
N GLU A 111 -22.64 -13.06 -20.76
CA GLU A 111 -21.25 -13.33 -20.34
C GLU A 111 -20.50 -12.09 -19.83
N SER A 112 -20.85 -10.90 -20.33
CA SER A 112 -20.23 -9.64 -19.91
C SER A 112 -20.53 -9.28 -18.45
N GLU A 113 -21.74 -9.55 -17.96
CA GLU A 113 -22.10 -9.21 -16.58
C GLU A 113 -21.52 -10.22 -15.58
N ILE A 114 -21.41 -11.48 -16.00
CA ILE A 114 -20.71 -12.52 -15.25
C ILE A 114 -19.24 -12.13 -15.07
N ALA A 115 -18.59 -11.63 -16.12
CA ALA A 115 -17.21 -11.16 -16.06
C ALA A 115 -17.04 -10.00 -15.07
N ASP A 116 -18.00 -9.07 -15.03
CA ASP A 116 -17.95 -7.89 -14.16
C ASP A 116 -18.11 -8.27 -12.69
N ILE A 117 -19.07 -9.14 -12.39
CA ILE A 117 -19.27 -9.69 -11.03
C ILE A 117 -18.02 -10.47 -10.56
N LEU A 118 -17.37 -11.22 -11.47
CA LEU A 118 -16.14 -11.93 -11.15
C LEU A 118 -14.97 -10.98 -10.85
N CYS A 119 -14.85 -9.87 -11.59
CA CYS A 119 -13.84 -8.85 -11.32
C CYS A 119 -14.08 -8.16 -9.96
N GLU A 120 -15.32 -7.74 -9.68
CA GLU A 120 -15.70 -7.15 -8.38
C GLU A 120 -15.41 -8.11 -7.23
N ARG A 121 -15.74 -9.40 -7.40
CA ARG A 121 -15.43 -10.43 -6.42
C ARG A 121 -13.93 -10.56 -6.20
N ALA A 122 -13.12 -10.55 -7.26
CA ALA A 122 -11.67 -10.64 -7.14
C ALA A 122 -11.08 -9.46 -6.35
N GLU A 123 -11.57 -8.24 -6.57
CA GLU A 123 -11.15 -7.05 -5.81
C GLU A 123 -11.45 -7.18 -4.31
N VAL A 124 -12.64 -7.66 -3.95
CA VAL A 124 -13.02 -7.87 -2.55
C VAL A 124 -12.19 -8.98 -1.90
N VAL A 125 -11.96 -10.08 -2.61
CA VAL A 125 -11.12 -11.19 -2.11
C VAL A 125 -9.68 -10.72 -1.92
N VAL A 126 -9.11 -9.97 -2.86
CA VAL A 126 -7.75 -9.42 -2.72
C VAL A 126 -7.63 -8.48 -1.53
N ARG A 127 -8.68 -7.73 -1.20
CA ARG A 127 -8.71 -6.88 -0.01
C ARG A 127 -8.56 -7.65 1.31
N THR A 128 -8.92 -8.94 1.34
CA THR A 128 -8.73 -9.78 2.53
C THR A 128 -7.27 -10.16 2.78
N GLY A 129 -6.41 -10.00 1.78
CA GLY A 129 -4.97 -10.25 1.89
C GLY A 129 -4.55 -11.72 1.84
N ASN A 130 -5.49 -12.66 1.64
CA ASN A 130 -5.15 -14.08 1.51
C ASN A 130 -4.58 -14.40 0.12
N LYS A 131 -3.35 -14.93 0.06
CA LYS A 131 -2.66 -15.19 -1.21
C LYS A 131 -3.37 -16.22 -2.09
N GLY A 132 -3.78 -17.35 -1.52
CA GLY A 132 -4.33 -18.48 -2.27
C GLY A 132 -5.68 -18.14 -2.91
N ASP A 133 -6.61 -17.66 -2.07
CA ASP A 133 -7.96 -17.31 -2.51
C ASP A 133 -7.95 -16.16 -3.52
N SER A 134 -7.01 -15.21 -3.37
CA SER A 134 -6.84 -14.09 -4.29
C SER A 134 -6.37 -14.53 -5.68
N ILE A 135 -5.39 -15.43 -5.75
CA ILE A 135 -4.89 -15.97 -7.03
C ILE A 135 -6.02 -16.72 -7.73
N ASP A 136 -6.75 -17.57 -7.00
CA ASP A 136 -7.88 -18.32 -7.55
C ASP A 136 -8.98 -17.39 -8.07
N ALA A 137 -9.32 -16.33 -7.33
CA ALA A 137 -10.31 -15.35 -7.75
C ALA A 137 -9.87 -14.57 -9.01
N ILE A 138 -8.60 -14.14 -9.07
CA ILE A 138 -8.03 -13.45 -10.23
C ILE A 138 -8.00 -14.39 -11.44
N SER A 139 -7.62 -15.66 -11.28
CA SER A 139 -7.63 -16.65 -12.37
C SER A 139 -9.04 -16.92 -12.90
N ARG A 140 -10.05 -16.98 -12.02
CA ARG A 140 -11.46 -17.11 -12.45
C ARG A 140 -11.94 -15.88 -13.23
N ALA A 141 -11.59 -14.68 -12.77
CA ALA A 141 -11.90 -13.45 -13.49
C ALA A 141 -11.16 -13.36 -14.83
N TRP A 142 -9.91 -13.84 -14.90
CA TRP A 142 -9.12 -13.87 -16.14
C TRP A 142 -9.69 -14.81 -17.20
N GLY A 143 -10.25 -15.95 -16.77
CA GLY A 143 -10.89 -16.93 -17.64
C GLY A 143 -12.23 -16.47 -18.20
N ALA A 144 -12.86 -15.45 -17.61
CA ALA A 144 -14.03 -14.80 -18.18
C ALA A 144 -13.64 -14.00 -19.44
N ASN A 145 -14.60 -13.77 -20.34
CA ASN A 145 -14.37 -13.02 -21.58
C ASN A 145 -14.24 -11.51 -21.32
N VAL A 146 -13.18 -11.12 -20.63
CA VAL A 146 -12.96 -9.74 -20.21
C VAL A 146 -12.14 -8.97 -21.23
N GLY A 147 -12.54 -7.73 -21.50
CA GLY A 147 -11.79 -6.80 -22.36
C GLY A 147 -10.38 -6.52 -21.83
N LEU A 148 -9.49 -6.07 -22.71
CA LEU A 148 -8.07 -5.84 -22.42
C LEU A 148 -7.84 -4.93 -21.20
N SER A 149 -8.62 -3.86 -21.07
CA SER A 149 -8.50 -2.90 -19.97
C SER A 149 -8.71 -3.56 -18.61
N LYS A 150 -9.76 -4.37 -18.45
CA LYS A 150 -10.04 -5.07 -17.19
C LYS A 150 -9.02 -6.17 -16.90
N LYS A 151 -8.47 -6.82 -17.94
CA LYS A 151 -7.33 -7.75 -17.76
C LYS A 151 -6.10 -7.04 -17.20
N LEU A 152 -5.77 -5.85 -17.68
CA LEU A 152 -4.70 -5.04 -17.10
C LEU A 152 -5.00 -4.67 -15.63
N ASP A 153 -6.24 -4.29 -15.34
CA ASP A 153 -6.63 -3.90 -13.98
C ASP A 153 -6.53 -5.11 -13.01
N LEU A 154 -6.87 -6.33 -13.45
CA LEU A 154 -6.62 -7.57 -12.69
C LEU A 154 -5.12 -7.85 -12.45
N LEU A 155 -4.25 -7.56 -13.41
CA LEU A 155 -2.81 -7.69 -13.22
C LEU A 155 -2.27 -6.65 -12.23
N PHE A 156 -2.74 -5.41 -12.30
CA PHE A 156 -2.39 -4.39 -11.30
C PHE A 156 -2.87 -4.79 -9.91
N LEU A 157 -4.05 -5.39 -9.79
CA LEU A 157 -4.54 -5.93 -8.53
C LEU A 157 -3.64 -7.06 -7.99
N ALA A 158 -3.19 -7.97 -8.86
CA ALA A 158 -2.22 -9.01 -8.50
C ALA A 158 -0.88 -8.41 -8.05
N LEU A 159 -0.39 -7.37 -8.73
CA LEU A 159 0.85 -6.68 -8.36
C LEU A 159 0.73 -6.03 -6.97
N ARG A 160 -0.39 -5.37 -6.66
CA ARG A 160 -0.63 -4.79 -5.33
C ARG A 160 -0.59 -5.85 -4.23
N LEU A 161 -1.21 -7.01 -4.46
CA LEU A 161 -1.12 -8.15 -3.53
C LEU A 161 0.34 -8.63 -3.38
N GLY A 162 1.09 -8.68 -4.48
CA GLY A 162 2.51 -9.02 -4.46
C GLY A 162 3.33 -8.05 -3.59
N PHE A 163 3.12 -6.74 -3.73
CA PHE A 163 3.76 -5.72 -2.91
C PHE A 163 3.37 -5.84 -1.43
N PHE A 164 2.09 -6.11 -1.15
CA PHE A 164 1.60 -6.30 0.21
C PHE A 164 2.21 -7.50 0.93
N LEU A 165 2.42 -8.61 0.21
CA LEU A 165 3.05 -9.84 0.74
C LEU A 165 4.57 -9.84 0.62
N GLU A 166 5.16 -8.79 0.05
CA GLU A 166 6.60 -8.65 -0.24
C GLU A 166 7.19 -9.81 -1.09
N ASP A 167 6.38 -10.46 -1.92
CA ASP A 167 6.79 -11.62 -2.74
C ASP A 167 7.45 -11.18 -4.05
N ARG A 168 8.78 -11.05 -4.02
CA ARG A 168 9.60 -10.59 -5.15
C ARG A 168 9.45 -11.43 -6.43
N PRO A 169 9.57 -12.77 -6.42
CA PRO A 169 9.42 -13.56 -7.65
C PRO A 169 8.02 -13.43 -8.24
N PHE A 170 6.97 -13.39 -7.40
CA PHE A 170 5.60 -13.20 -7.86
C PHE A 170 5.39 -11.82 -8.52
N ILE A 171 5.91 -10.75 -7.92
CA ILE A 171 5.85 -9.39 -8.51
C ILE A 171 6.52 -9.38 -9.88
N ARG A 172 7.70 -10.00 -10.01
CA ARG A 172 8.44 -10.03 -11.28
C ARG A 172 7.66 -10.72 -12.39
N GLU A 173 7.09 -11.89 -12.10
CA GLU A 173 6.27 -12.63 -13.05
C GLU A 173 5.08 -11.80 -13.54
N LYS A 174 4.35 -11.17 -12.61
CA LYS A 174 3.20 -10.34 -12.95
C LYS A 174 3.58 -9.04 -13.67
N LEU A 175 4.75 -8.46 -13.39
CA LEU A 175 5.27 -7.32 -14.14
C LEU A 175 5.57 -7.70 -15.60
N ASP A 176 6.22 -8.85 -15.83
CA ASP A 176 6.54 -9.33 -17.17
C ASP A 176 5.26 -9.67 -17.97
N GLU A 177 4.25 -10.26 -17.33
CA GLU A 177 2.92 -10.46 -17.93
C GLU A 177 2.25 -9.12 -18.29
N THR A 178 2.30 -8.13 -17.39
CA THR A 178 1.70 -6.81 -17.61
C THR A 178 2.37 -6.09 -18.77
N LYS A 179 3.71 -6.15 -18.87
CA LYS A 179 4.46 -5.56 -20.00
C LYS A 179 4.03 -6.14 -21.34
N LYS A 180 3.93 -7.47 -21.46
CA LYS A 180 3.47 -8.14 -22.68
C LYS A 180 2.06 -7.71 -23.07
N LEU A 181 1.18 -7.50 -22.09
CA LEU A 181 -0.20 -7.07 -22.34
C LEU A 181 -0.30 -5.57 -22.69
N LEU A 182 0.66 -4.74 -22.30
CA LEU A 182 0.71 -3.33 -22.70
C LEU A 182 1.20 -3.14 -24.15
N GLU A 183 2.00 -4.07 -24.66
CA GLU A 183 2.48 -4.08 -26.05
C GLU A 183 1.36 -4.32 -27.06
N THR A 184 0.36 -5.14 -26.70
CA THR A 184 -0.79 -5.46 -27.57
C THR A 184 -1.79 -4.33 -27.76
N GLY A 185 -1.74 -3.28 -26.94
CA GLY A 185 -2.54 -2.06 -27.16
C GLY A 185 -3.18 -1.52 -25.90
N ALA A 186 -2.38 -0.95 -25.00
CA ALA A 186 -2.88 -0.34 -23.79
C ALA A 186 -2.90 1.19 -23.83
N ASP A 187 -3.79 1.73 -23.00
CA ASP A 187 -3.93 3.14 -22.73
C ASP A 187 -2.62 3.75 -22.19
N TRP A 188 -2.33 4.98 -22.59
CA TRP A 188 -1.13 5.72 -22.21
C TRP A 188 -1.03 5.88 -20.69
N GLU A 189 -2.15 6.13 -20.00
CA GLU A 189 -2.17 6.27 -18.55
C GLU A 189 -1.72 5.00 -17.82
N ARG A 190 -2.14 3.81 -18.29
CA ARG A 190 -1.76 2.51 -17.71
C ARG A 190 -0.28 2.21 -17.93
N ARG A 191 0.33 2.70 -19.01
CA ARG A 191 1.78 2.60 -19.23
C ARG A 191 2.56 3.43 -18.21
N ASN A 192 2.13 4.65 -17.92
CA ASN A 192 2.79 5.48 -16.89
C ASN A 192 2.63 4.88 -15.50
N ARG A 193 1.44 4.32 -15.21
CA ARG A 193 1.21 3.59 -13.98
C ARG A 193 2.19 2.43 -13.83
N LEU A 194 2.38 1.60 -14.87
CA LEU A 194 3.34 0.50 -14.82
C LEU A 194 4.78 0.97 -14.50
N LYS A 195 5.23 2.11 -15.05
CA LYS A 195 6.58 2.64 -14.74
C LYS A 195 6.80 2.85 -13.24
N VAL A 196 5.76 3.32 -12.53
CA VAL A 196 5.83 3.48 -11.07
C VAL A 196 5.92 2.13 -10.36
N TYR A 197 5.10 1.14 -10.74
CA TYR A 197 5.15 -0.21 -10.16
C TYR A 197 6.52 -0.88 -10.43
N GLU A 198 7.05 -0.73 -11.64
CA GLU A 198 8.37 -1.26 -12.00
C GLU A 198 9.51 -0.56 -11.24
N GLY A 199 9.47 0.77 -11.12
CA GLY A 199 10.45 1.51 -10.33
C GLY A 199 10.42 1.12 -8.86
N LEU A 200 9.25 0.81 -8.29
CA LEU A 200 9.13 0.29 -6.92
C LEU A 200 9.73 -1.10 -6.75
N TYR A 201 9.49 -1.99 -7.71
CA TYR A 201 10.15 -3.29 -7.73
C TYR A 201 11.68 -3.16 -7.80
N PHE A 202 12.21 -2.25 -8.63
CA PHE A 202 13.65 -1.99 -8.67
C PHE A 202 14.21 -1.43 -7.36
N CYS A 203 13.44 -0.62 -6.63
CA CYS A 203 13.80 -0.21 -5.28
C CYS A 203 13.91 -1.43 -4.33
N MET A 204 12.99 -2.39 -4.41
CA MET A 204 13.05 -3.63 -3.60
C MET A 204 14.27 -4.51 -3.94
N VAL A 205 14.69 -4.53 -5.20
CA VAL A 205 15.88 -5.25 -5.68
C VAL A 205 17.18 -4.44 -5.49
N ARG A 206 17.08 -3.21 -4.95
CA ARG A 206 18.19 -2.26 -4.74
C ARG A 206 18.88 -1.79 -6.04
N ASN A 207 18.17 -1.82 -7.16
CA ASN A 207 18.64 -1.20 -8.41
C ASN A 207 18.15 0.26 -8.48
N PHE A 208 18.85 1.14 -7.76
CA PHE A 208 18.43 2.54 -7.61
C PHE A 208 18.56 3.37 -8.89
N SER A 209 19.52 3.06 -9.76
CA SER A 209 19.72 3.82 -11.00
C SER A 209 18.53 3.65 -11.94
N ALA A 210 18.13 2.39 -12.20
CA ALA A 210 16.99 2.11 -13.06
C ALA A 210 15.67 2.62 -12.45
N ALA A 211 15.51 2.52 -11.13
CA ALA A 211 14.34 3.06 -10.44
C ALA A 211 14.25 4.60 -10.59
N CYS A 212 15.39 5.30 -10.43
CA CYS A 212 15.46 6.75 -10.55
C CYS A 212 15.04 7.22 -11.94
N ASP A 213 15.56 6.59 -13.00
CA ASP A 213 15.23 6.97 -14.38
C ASP A 213 13.73 6.80 -14.67
N LEU A 214 13.14 5.67 -14.27
CA LEU A 214 11.71 5.42 -14.42
C LEU A 214 10.84 6.41 -13.63
N PHE A 215 11.24 6.74 -12.40
CA PHE A 215 10.46 7.69 -11.60
C PHE A 215 10.58 9.13 -12.10
N LEU A 216 11.74 9.56 -12.61
CA LEU A 216 11.91 10.87 -13.23
C LEU A 216 11.04 11.02 -14.48
N GLU A 217 10.88 9.95 -15.27
CA GLU A 217 9.95 9.94 -16.40
C GLU A 217 8.48 9.97 -15.98
N ALA A 218 8.14 9.28 -14.89
CA ALA A 218 6.78 9.21 -14.38
C ALA A 218 6.35 10.46 -13.56
N LEU A 219 7.29 11.35 -13.23
CA LEU A 219 7.07 12.48 -12.32
C LEU A 219 5.98 13.45 -12.79
N SER A 220 6.04 13.86 -14.06
CA SER A 220 5.08 14.82 -14.64
C SER A 220 3.72 14.21 -14.98
N THR A 221 3.63 12.87 -14.98
CA THR A 221 2.46 12.11 -15.46
C THR A 221 1.99 11.08 -14.43
N PHE A 222 2.22 11.37 -13.16
CA PHE A 222 1.95 10.46 -12.06
C PHE A 222 0.46 10.12 -11.98
N SER A 223 0.15 8.83 -12.10
CA SER A 223 -1.21 8.28 -12.05
C SER A 223 -1.36 7.07 -11.10
N ALA A 224 -0.35 6.84 -10.24
CA ALA A 224 -0.27 5.67 -9.36
C ALA A 224 -0.58 6.00 -7.88
N GLY A 225 -1.59 6.86 -7.64
CA GLY A 225 -2.00 7.26 -6.29
C GLY A 225 -2.49 6.09 -5.42
N GLU A 226 -2.88 4.98 -6.06
CA GLU A 226 -3.36 3.75 -5.42
C GLU A 226 -2.26 2.97 -4.68
N VAL A 227 -0.99 3.22 -5.02
CA VAL A 227 0.16 2.51 -4.41
C VAL A 227 0.87 3.40 -3.42
N ILE A 228 1.15 4.64 -3.84
CA ILE A 228 1.94 5.59 -3.06
C ILE A 228 1.30 6.98 -3.17
N PRO A 229 1.11 7.69 -2.04
CA PRO A 229 0.72 9.09 -2.07
C PRO A 229 1.73 9.95 -2.83
N PHE A 230 1.25 10.88 -3.66
CA PHE A 230 2.13 11.70 -4.50
C PHE A 230 3.28 12.39 -3.73
N VAL A 231 3.01 12.91 -2.54
CA VAL A 231 4.03 13.54 -1.67
C VAL A 231 5.16 12.56 -1.33
N LYS A 232 4.83 11.30 -1.04
CA LYS A 232 5.81 10.23 -0.76
C LYS A 232 6.56 9.80 -2.00
N PHE A 233 5.88 9.76 -3.15
CA PHE A 233 6.53 9.50 -4.42
C PHE A 233 7.59 10.56 -4.75
N VAL A 234 7.27 11.85 -4.58
CA VAL A 234 8.24 12.96 -4.77
C VAL A 234 9.40 12.86 -3.79
N GLU A 235 9.15 12.51 -2.52
CA GLU A 235 10.21 12.25 -1.53
C GLU A 235 11.18 11.16 -2.04
N MET A 236 10.66 10.02 -2.54
CA MET A 236 11.47 8.93 -3.08
C MET A 236 12.28 9.37 -4.31
N VAL A 237 11.67 10.14 -5.22
CA VAL A 237 12.35 10.68 -6.41
C VAL A 237 13.55 11.54 -6.01
N ILE A 238 13.37 12.46 -5.06
CA ILE A 238 14.46 13.33 -4.59
C ILE A 238 15.60 12.50 -3.99
N LEU A 239 15.28 11.55 -3.11
CA LEU A 239 16.28 10.73 -2.43
C LEU A 239 17.07 9.85 -3.40
N LEU A 240 16.38 9.20 -4.35
CA LEU A 240 17.02 8.37 -5.37
C LEU A 240 17.87 9.23 -6.30
N SER A 241 17.34 10.37 -6.76
CA SER A 241 18.08 11.29 -7.64
C SER A 241 19.35 11.82 -6.95
N MET A 242 19.28 12.13 -5.67
CA MET A 242 20.46 12.54 -4.88
C MET A 242 21.50 11.43 -4.74
N ALA A 243 21.07 10.16 -4.73
CA ALA A 243 21.95 9.01 -4.57
C ALA A 243 22.59 8.55 -5.90
N THR A 244 21.87 8.67 -7.03
CA THR A 244 22.30 8.07 -8.30
C THR A 244 22.57 9.06 -9.43
N SER A 245 21.94 10.24 -9.41
CA SER A 245 22.04 11.19 -10.53
C SER A 245 23.25 12.12 -10.38
N GLU A 246 23.81 12.51 -11.52
CA GLU A 246 24.84 13.55 -11.59
C GLU A 246 24.26 14.94 -11.25
N ARG A 247 25.14 15.86 -10.82
CA ARG A 247 24.75 17.22 -10.41
C ARG A 247 23.98 17.97 -11.51
N GLY A 248 24.35 17.79 -12.78
CA GLY A 248 23.67 18.45 -13.90
C GLY A 248 22.23 17.97 -14.12
N THR A 249 22.01 16.66 -14.03
CA THR A 249 20.67 16.05 -14.18
C THR A 249 19.79 16.36 -12.98
N LEU A 250 20.34 16.38 -11.77
CA LEU A 250 19.62 16.78 -10.57
C LEU A 250 19.04 18.21 -10.66
N VAL A 251 19.83 19.17 -11.14
CA VAL A 251 19.39 20.57 -11.26
C VAL A 251 18.30 20.72 -12.31
N THR A 252 18.48 20.06 -13.45
CA THR A 252 17.57 20.20 -14.59
C THR A 252 16.25 19.44 -14.39
N LYS A 253 16.31 18.22 -13.85
CA LYS A 253 15.15 17.32 -13.72
C LYS A 253 14.50 17.30 -12.33
N VAL A 254 15.15 17.79 -11.28
CA VAL A 254 14.61 17.75 -9.91
C VAL A 254 14.43 19.17 -9.36
N LEU A 255 15.49 19.97 -9.32
CA LEU A 255 15.43 21.32 -8.71
C LEU A 255 14.51 22.28 -9.48
N ARG A 256 14.49 22.18 -10.82
CA ARG A 256 13.68 23.04 -11.70
C ARG A 256 12.28 22.50 -11.99
N SER A 257 11.96 21.30 -11.51
CA SER A 257 10.67 20.67 -11.79
C SER A 257 9.59 21.29 -10.91
N PRO A 258 8.51 21.84 -11.50
CA PRO A 258 7.46 22.54 -10.74
C PRO A 258 6.74 21.62 -9.76
N GLU A 259 6.61 20.33 -10.08
CA GLU A 259 6.01 19.29 -9.24
C GLU A 259 6.79 19.13 -7.93
N VAL A 260 8.12 19.08 -8.03
CA VAL A 260 9.02 18.97 -6.88
C VAL A 260 8.94 20.23 -6.03
N VAL A 261 9.02 21.41 -6.65
CA VAL A 261 8.93 22.69 -5.94
C VAL A 261 7.59 22.86 -5.22
N ALA A 262 6.50 22.39 -5.81
CA ALA A 262 5.18 22.43 -5.18
C ALA A 262 5.13 21.56 -3.92
N SER A 263 5.61 20.32 -4.00
CA SER A 263 5.59 19.34 -2.89
C SER A 263 6.69 19.55 -1.84
N LEU A 264 7.75 20.31 -2.15
CA LEU A 264 8.82 20.64 -1.21
C LEU A 264 8.32 21.44 0.00
N ARG A 265 7.20 22.17 -0.14
CA ARG A 265 6.57 22.90 0.98
C ARG A 265 6.00 21.97 2.04
N ASP A 266 5.47 20.83 1.62
CA ASP A 266 4.87 19.83 2.51
C ASP A 266 5.93 18.92 3.15
N LEU A 267 7.11 18.83 2.53
CA LEU A 267 8.23 18.00 2.94
C LEU A 267 9.24 18.80 3.77
N SER A 268 8.96 18.96 5.06
CA SER A 268 9.84 19.69 5.98
C SER A 268 11.24 19.05 6.04
N GLY A 269 12.27 19.82 5.64
CA GLY A 269 13.68 19.42 5.74
C GLY A 269 14.33 18.93 4.44
N LEU A 270 13.54 18.47 3.46
CA LEU A 270 14.07 18.04 2.15
C LEU A 270 14.51 19.22 1.27
N ASP A 271 13.86 20.38 1.40
CA ASP A 271 14.26 21.61 0.71
C ASP A 271 15.66 22.05 1.13
N VAL A 272 15.94 22.05 2.45
CA VAL A 272 17.26 22.39 2.99
C VAL A 272 18.30 21.36 2.53
N TYR A 273 17.94 20.07 2.49
CA TYR A 273 18.82 19.01 2.03
C TYR A 273 19.23 19.20 0.56
N LEU A 274 18.26 19.42 -0.33
CA LEU A 274 18.50 19.58 -1.77
C LEU A 274 19.28 20.86 -2.08
N ARG A 275 18.89 22.00 -1.47
CA ARG A 275 19.56 23.29 -1.69
C ARG A 275 20.96 23.32 -1.10
N SER A 276 21.17 22.77 0.10
CA SER A 276 22.50 22.73 0.72
C SER A 276 23.49 21.91 -0.10
N TYR A 277 23.03 20.84 -0.76
CA TYR A 277 23.85 20.08 -1.70
C TYR A 277 24.18 20.89 -2.96
N TYR A 278 23.20 21.60 -3.52
CA TYR A 278 23.42 22.43 -4.71
C TYR A 278 24.35 23.62 -4.44
N ASP A 279 24.13 24.35 -3.34
CA ASP A 279 24.89 25.54 -2.94
C ASP A 279 26.24 25.20 -2.28
N CYS A 280 26.60 23.91 -2.19
CA CYS A 280 27.82 23.41 -1.55
C CYS A 280 27.96 23.79 -0.06
N HIS A 281 26.84 23.97 0.65
CA HIS A 281 26.82 24.20 2.10
C HIS A 281 26.87 22.86 2.84
N TYR A 282 28.07 22.27 2.97
CA TYR A 282 28.26 20.94 3.53
C TYR A 282 27.79 20.79 4.99
N GLU A 283 27.90 21.84 5.80
CA GLU A 283 27.40 21.82 7.18
C GLU A 283 25.88 21.66 7.24
N GLY A 284 25.16 22.45 6.44
CA GLY A 284 23.69 22.37 6.33
C GLY A 284 23.24 21.04 5.71
N PHE A 285 24.00 20.52 4.75
CA PHE A 285 23.77 19.22 4.14
C PHE A 285 23.91 18.07 5.16
N MET A 286 25.02 18.01 5.90
CA MET A 286 25.25 16.95 6.89
C MET A 286 24.23 17.01 8.03
N ASN A 287 23.91 18.22 8.52
CA ASN A 287 22.88 18.39 9.54
C ASN A 287 21.50 17.93 9.05
N SER A 288 21.14 18.24 7.80
CA SER A 288 19.89 17.79 7.19
C SER A 288 19.87 16.28 6.97
N LEU A 289 20.98 15.70 6.52
CA LEU A 289 21.14 14.26 6.34
C LEU A 289 20.98 13.53 7.68
N CYS A 290 21.66 14.00 8.73
CA CYS A 290 21.52 13.46 10.07
C CYS A 290 20.09 13.57 10.57
N LYS A 291 19.42 14.73 10.43
CA LYS A 291 18.01 14.88 10.86
C LYS A 291 17.09 13.92 10.11
N PHE A 292 17.27 13.78 8.79
CA PHE A 292 16.47 12.88 7.97
C PHE A 292 16.65 11.41 8.39
N TRP A 293 17.88 10.98 8.65
CA TRP A 293 18.19 9.61 9.09
C TRP A 293 17.84 9.36 10.57
N VAL A 294 18.10 10.31 11.46
CA VAL A 294 17.87 10.19 12.92
C VAL A 294 16.38 10.23 13.25
N VAL A 295 15.57 11.07 12.58
CA VAL A 295 14.12 11.09 12.81
C VAL A 295 13.48 9.76 12.41
N ARG A 296 14.02 9.08 11.40
CA ARG A 296 13.49 7.80 10.89
C ARG A 296 14.09 6.55 11.59
N TRP A 297 15.22 6.67 12.27
CA TRP A 297 15.91 5.55 12.95
C TRP A 297 16.06 5.67 14.47
N VAL A 298 15.95 6.87 15.06
CA VAL A 298 16.25 7.12 16.50
C VAL A 298 15.01 7.60 17.29
N VAL A 299 13.96 8.09 16.62
CA VAL A 299 12.66 8.35 17.28
C VAL A 299 11.70 7.14 17.16
N HIS A 300 12.08 6.11 16.42
CA HIS A 300 11.32 4.87 16.26
C HIS A 300 11.76 3.80 17.25
#